data_AF-A0A0F5YH16-F1
#
_entry.id   AF-A0A0F5YH16-F1
#
_cell.length_a   1.000
_cell.length_b   1.000
_cell.length_c   1.000
_cell.angle_alpha   90.00
_cell.angle_beta   90.00
_cell.angle_gamma   90.00
#
_symmetry.space_group_name_H-M   'P 1'
#
loop_
_entity.id
_entity.type
_entity.pdbx_description
1 polymer ?
#
loop_
_entity_poly.entity_id
_entity_poly.type
_entity_poly.pdbx_seq_one_letter_code
_entity_poly.pdbx_strand_id
1 'polypeptide(L)'
;MVKTDNETVEKIAQLIENLPSDSFLSLDLTEDQKQYWDELRDSNALVAKAWRTLFSSKASLQASKFEQYCEDQGIAPMKTKAAFQVAKSYKLLWEVVILGEKYTYQVHSALPMFLSNFNQDQSEESKFLQKIFSGLAKEKYRFQSDQDLFEQILIEDTDLVFMECLTDYSVASIPKSKKVLKTVEKLCINYNPRHLNLIESKLELKNFLHYISVQKIKYSWKELLLFSCAVFIIAESSTKNQLLSDKLTEYYNTTSELITLSFTAFRKRKSQNGKKPNSYQWINGERLSGCEEGGTYRKP
;
A
#
# COMPACT_ATOMS: atom_id res chain seq x y z
N MET A 1 12.84 4.87 18.41
CA MET A 1 11.41 4.55 18.23
C MET A 1 10.65 5.86 18.29
N VAL A 2 9.80 6.14 17.30
CA VAL A 2 9.02 7.37 17.30
C VAL A 2 7.95 7.25 18.38
N LYS A 3 7.79 8.27 19.23
CA LYS A 3 6.77 8.26 20.27
C LYS A 3 5.46 8.75 19.66
N THR A 4 4.38 8.03 19.93
CA THR A 4 3.02 8.39 19.55
C THR A 4 2.18 8.31 20.80
N ASP A 5 1.41 9.35 21.08
CA ASP A 5 0.52 9.39 22.23
C ASP A 5 -0.71 8.48 22.02
N ASN A 6 -1.37 8.13 23.13
CA ASN A 6 -2.50 7.19 23.09
C ASN A 6 -3.72 7.75 22.33
N GLU A 7 -3.92 9.06 22.30
CA GLU A 7 -5.05 9.67 21.60
C GLU A 7 -4.90 9.50 20.09
N THR A 8 -3.71 9.80 19.56
CA THR A 8 -3.37 9.59 18.14
C THR A 8 -3.49 8.11 17.76
N VAL A 9 -2.99 7.20 18.60
CA VAL A 9 -3.11 5.75 18.37
C VAL A 9 -4.58 5.33 18.24
N GLU A 10 -5.44 5.84 19.11
CA GLU A 10 -6.86 5.48 19.13
C GLU A 10 -7.63 6.09 17.97
N LYS A 11 -7.37 7.35 17.60
CA LYS A 11 -7.97 8.00 16.42
C LYS A 11 -7.66 7.23 15.13
N ILE A 12 -6.40 6.87 14.93
CA ILE A 12 -5.98 6.07 13.77
C ILE A 12 -6.66 4.69 13.80
N ALA A 13 -6.75 4.04 14.97
CA ALA A 13 -7.42 2.75 15.09
C ALA A 13 -8.90 2.83 14.70
N GLN A 14 -9.60 3.87 15.17
CA GLN A 14 -10.99 4.14 14.82
C GLN A 14 -11.15 4.44 13.33
N LEU A 15 -10.23 5.18 12.71
CA LEU A 15 -10.25 5.38 11.27
C LEU A 15 -10.12 4.04 10.54
N ILE A 16 -9.10 3.23 10.86
CA ILE A 16 -8.88 1.92 10.24
C ILE A 16 -10.16 1.07 10.35
N GLU A 17 -10.75 0.97 11.54
CA GLU A 17 -11.96 0.20 11.81
C GLU A 17 -13.16 0.61 10.94
N ASN A 18 -13.22 1.89 10.56
CA ASN A 18 -14.26 2.47 9.71
C ASN A 18 -13.85 2.58 8.23
N LEU A 19 -12.82 1.87 7.78
CA LEU A 19 -12.51 1.74 6.36
C LEU A 19 -13.03 0.40 5.78
N PRO A 20 -13.33 0.30 4.47
CA PRO A 20 -13.38 1.39 3.48
C PRO A 20 -14.47 2.42 3.84
N SER A 21 -14.39 3.61 3.24
CA SER A 21 -15.28 4.75 3.55
C SER A 21 -16.77 4.44 3.36
N ASP A 22 -17.62 5.04 4.20
CA ASP A 22 -19.08 5.01 4.03
C ASP A 22 -19.57 5.76 2.79
N SER A 23 -18.70 6.57 2.15
CA SER A 23 -19.03 7.26 0.90
C SER A 23 -19.51 6.28 -0.20
N PHE A 24 -19.02 5.04 -0.20
CA PHE A 24 -19.45 4.01 -1.13
C PHE A 24 -20.88 3.52 -0.91
N LEU A 25 -21.41 3.62 0.31
CA LEU A 25 -22.80 3.22 0.61
C LEU A 25 -23.83 4.13 -0.06
N SER A 26 -23.41 5.31 -0.53
CA SER A 26 -24.25 6.19 -1.35
C SER A 26 -24.38 5.76 -2.81
N LEU A 27 -23.54 4.80 -3.25
CA LEU A 27 -23.59 4.24 -4.60
C LEU A 27 -24.62 3.11 -4.68
N ASP A 28 -25.14 2.87 -5.90
CA ASP A 28 -25.98 1.71 -6.17
C ASP A 28 -25.12 0.45 -6.33
N LEU A 29 -24.80 -0.19 -5.20
CA LEU A 29 -23.93 -1.37 -5.14
C LEU A 29 -24.71 -2.67 -5.41
N THR A 30 -24.11 -3.59 -6.17
CA THR A 30 -24.59 -4.97 -6.28
C THR A 30 -24.44 -5.71 -4.95
N GLU A 31 -25.15 -6.84 -4.78
CA GLU A 31 -25.02 -7.66 -3.57
C GLU A 31 -23.59 -8.20 -3.37
N ASP A 32 -22.90 -8.58 -4.44
CA ASP A 32 -21.49 -9.00 -4.39
C ASP A 32 -20.57 -7.86 -3.92
N GLN A 33 -20.83 -6.62 -4.35
CA GLN A 33 -20.06 -5.44 -3.92
C GLN A 33 -20.33 -5.08 -2.46
N LYS A 34 -21.59 -5.18 -1.99
CA LYS A 34 -21.94 -4.99 -0.58
C LYS A 34 -21.26 -6.04 0.29
N GLN A 35 -21.33 -7.32 -0.09
CA GLN A 35 -20.63 -8.38 0.63
C GLN A 35 -19.12 -8.12 0.68
N TYR A 36 -18.51 -7.68 -0.43
CA TYR A 36 -17.08 -7.38 -0.44
C TYR A 36 -16.71 -6.19 0.45
N TRP A 37 -17.57 -5.17 0.49
CA TRP A 37 -17.41 -4.03 1.39
C TRP A 37 -17.46 -4.48 2.87
N ASP A 38 -18.45 -5.30 3.24
CA ASP A 38 -18.57 -5.87 4.58
C ASP A 38 -17.35 -6.71 4.96
N GLU A 39 -16.88 -7.59 4.06
CA GLU A 39 -15.70 -8.42 4.28
C GLU A 39 -14.41 -7.59 4.49
N LEU A 40 -14.27 -6.46 3.80
CA LEU A 40 -13.17 -5.53 3.98
C LEU A 40 -13.26 -4.82 5.34
N ARG A 41 -14.45 -4.36 5.73
CA ARG A 41 -14.65 -3.68 7.01
C ARG A 41 -14.40 -4.61 8.20
N ASP A 42 -14.88 -5.85 8.13
CA ASP A 42 -14.55 -6.90 9.12
C ASP A 42 -13.03 -7.15 9.22
N SER A 43 -12.35 -7.13 8.08
CA SER A 43 -10.90 -7.32 8.05
C SER A 43 -10.17 -6.12 8.67
N ASN A 44 -10.65 -4.90 8.42
CA ASN A 44 -10.06 -3.69 8.97
C ASN A 44 -10.33 -3.53 10.48
N ALA A 45 -11.48 -3.97 10.99
CA ALA A 45 -11.70 -4.05 12.44
C ALA A 45 -10.64 -4.92 13.15
N LEU A 46 -10.23 -6.03 12.51
CA LEU A 46 -9.12 -6.86 13.02
C LEU A 46 -7.77 -6.14 12.93
N VAL A 47 -7.51 -5.41 11.84
CA VAL A 47 -6.29 -4.60 11.69
C VAL A 47 -6.23 -3.50 12.74
N ALA A 48 -7.33 -2.81 13.02
CA ALA A 48 -7.42 -1.77 14.05
C ALA A 48 -7.11 -2.33 15.45
N LYS A 49 -7.62 -3.53 15.76
CA LYS A 49 -7.30 -4.20 17.03
C LYS A 49 -5.82 -4.63 17.10
N ALA A 50 -5.26 -5.13 16.00
CA ALA A 50 -3.83 -5.44 15.91
C ALA A 50 -2.96 -4.18 16.04
N TRP A 51 -3.38 -3.05 15.46
CA TRP A 51 -2.74 -1.74 15.60
C TRP A 51 -2.65 -1.30 17.06
N ARG A 52 -3.77 -1.31 17.79
CA ARG A 52 -3.80 -0.99 19.23
C ARG A 52 -2.81 -1.86 20.02
N THR A 53 -2.73 -3.15 19.70
CA THR A 53 -1.78 -4.08 20.31
C THR A 53 -0.32 -3.69 20.09
N LEU A 54 0.05 -3.19 18.90
CA LEU A 54 1.42 -2.79 18.57
C LEU A 54 1.91 -1.53 19.31
N PHE A 55 1.01 -0.73 19.87
CA PHE A 55 1.32 0.46 20.66
C PHE A 55 1.13 0.26 22.18
N SER A 56 0.70 -0.93 22.60
CA SER A 56 0.57 -1.24 24.02
C SER A 56 1.92 -1.29 24.73
N SER A 57 1.96 -0.76 25.97
CA SER A 57 3.11 -0.88 26.87
C SER A 57 3.52 -2.33 27.18
N LYS A 58 2.61 -3.28 26.98
CA LYS A 58 2.84 -4.73 27.08
C LYS A 58 2.58 -5.42 25.74
N ALA A 59 3.17 -4.92 24.66
CA ALA A 59 2.93 -5.38 23.30
C ALA A 59 2.97 -6.91 23.13
N SER A 60 3.98 -7.59 23.69
CA SER A 60 4.09 -9.06 23.61
C SER A 60 2.90 -9.78 24.26
N LEU A 61 2.51 -9.37 25.47
CA LEU A 61 1.35 -9.95 26.16
C LEU A 61 0.04 -9.66 25.42
N GLN A 62 -0.12 -8.45 24.88
CA GLN A 62 -1.31 -8.09 24.12
C GLN A 62 -1.35 -8.80 22.76
N ALA A 63 -0.19 -9.13 22.18
CA ALA A 63 -0.12 -9.93 20.97
C ALA A 63 -0.68 -11.33 21.20
N SER A 64 -0.27 -12.01 22.28
CA SER A 64 -0.85 -13.31 22.65
C SER A 64 -2.35 -13.21 22.94
N LYS A 65 -2.82 -12.15 23.60
CA LYS A 65 -4.26 -11.94 23.84
C LYS A 65 -5.05 -11.71 22.55
N PHE A 66 -4.48 -11.03 21.57
CA PHE A 66 -5.11 -10.85 20.27
C PHE A 66 -5.17 -12.17 19.49
N GLU A 67 -4.10 -12.97 19.52
CA GLU A 67 -4.09 -14.30 18.90
C GLU A 67 -5.17 -15.19 19.52
N GLN A 68 -5.23 -15.26 20.85
CA GLN A 68 -6.27 -16.00 21.57
C GLN A 68 -7.68 -15.49 21.24
N TYR A 69 -7.89 -14.17 21.23
CA TYR A 69 -9.16 -13.59 20.79
C TYR A 69 -9.55 -14.06 19.38
N CYS A 70 -8.60 -14.07 18.44
CA CYS A 70 -8.88 -14.53 17.08
C CYS A 70 -9.24 -16.02 17.05
N GLU A 71 -8.55 -16.85 17.83
CA GLU A 71 -8.85 -18.28 17.98
C GLU A 71 -10.25 -18.50 18.56
N ASP A 72 -10.62 -17.78 19.62
CA ASP A 72 -11.93 -17.85 20.26
C ASP A 72 -13.07 -17.43 19.30
N GLN A 73 -12.79 -16.52 18.37
CA GLN A 73 -13.72 -16.10 17.31
C GLN A 73 -13.70 -17.02 16.07
N GLY A 74 -12.93 -18.11 16.09
CA GLY A 74 -12.79 -19.02 14.95
C GLY A 74 -12.09 -18.40 13.74
N ILE A 75 -11.34 -17.31 13.92
CA ILE A 75 -10.60 -16.64 12.85
C ILE A 75 -9.39 -17.50 12.48
N ALA A 76 -9.29 -17.84 11.19
CA ALA A 76 -8.19 -18.66 10.70
C ALA A 76 -6.82 -18.02 11.02
N PRO A 77 -5.81 -18.79 11.48
CA PRO A 77 -4.49 -18.25 11.86
C PRO A 77 -3.82 -17.42 10.76
N MET A 78 -4.06 -17.78 9.49
CA MET A 78 -3.54 -17.02 8.35
C MET A 78 -4.16 -15.61 8.24
N LYS A 79 -5.45 -15.45 8.57
CA LYS A 79 -6.14 -14.15 8.60
C LYS A 79 -5.64 -13.32 9.77
N THR A 80 -5.44 -13.92 10.95
CA THR A 80 -4.80 -13.30 12.12
C THR A 80 -3.41 -12.77 11.78
N LYS A 81 -2.56 -13.61 11.17
CA LYS A 81 -1.20 -13.23 10.77
C LYS A 81 -1.20 -12.10 9.74
N ALA A 82 -2.10 -12.16 8.76
CA ALA A 82 -2.25 -11.09 7.77
C ALA A 82 -2.66 -9.77 8.42
N ALA A 83 -3.66 -9.77 9.31
CA ALA A 83 -4.10 -8.56 10.01
C ALA A 83 -2.97 -7.91 10.83
N PHE A 84 -2.19 -8.72 11.56
CA PHE A 84 -1.01 -8.23 12.28
C PHE A 84 0.05 -7.63 11.36
N GLN A 85 0.30 -8.27 10.22
CA GLN A 85 1.29 -7.79 9.27
C GLN A 85 0.85 -6.47 8.60
N VAL A 86 -0.43 -6.32 8.29
CA VAL A 86 -0.99 -5.03 7.81
C VAL A 86 -0.80 -3.95 8.87
N ALA A 87 -1.19 -4.22 10.12
CA ALA A 87 -1.03 -3.25 11.22
C ALA A 87 0.45 -2.87 11.44
N LYS A 88 1.38 -3.82 11.29
CA LYS A 88 2.82 -3.55 11.35
C LYS A 88 3.29 -2.68 10.20
N SER A 89 2.81 -2.92 8.98
CA SER A 89 3.10 -2.09 7.80
C SER A 89 2.60 -0.66 8.01
N TYR A 90 1.36 -0.49 8.48
CA TYR A 90 0.81 0.81 8.83
C TYR A 90 1.61 1.51 9.92
N LYS A 91 2.04 0.79 10.97
CA LYS A 91 2.85 1.39 12.04
C LYS A 91 4.17 1.94 11.51
N LEU A 92 4.83 1.20 10.63
CA LEU A 92 6.08 1.64 10.02
C LEU A 92 5.85 2.81 9.07
N LEU A 93 4.77 2.78 8.30
CA LEU A 93 4.39 3.88 7.43
C LEU A 93 4.09 5.15 8.24
N TRP A 94 3.42 5.04 9.38
CA TRP A 94 3.21 6.12 10.33
C TRP A 94 4.54 6.72 10.81
N GLU A 95 5.50 5.90 11.21
CA GLU A 95 6.84 6.38 11.59
C GLU A 95 7.56 7.08 10.42
N VAL A 96 7.38 6.60 9.18
CA VAL A 96 7.89 7.25 7.97
C VAL A 96 7.20 8.60 7.74
N VAL A 97 5.88 8.70 7.94
CA VAL A 97 5.13 9.96 7.81
C VAL A 97 5.66 11.00 8.79
N ILE A 98 5.80 10.66 10.08
CA ILE A 98 6.32 11.59 11.10
C ILE A 98 7.69 12.14 10.70
N LEU A 99 8.55 11.30 10.13
CA LEU A 99 9.91 11.69 9.74
C LEU A 99 9.96 12.41 8.38
N GLY A 100 9.00 12.12 7.50
CA GLY A 100 9.04 12.44 6.07
C GLY A 100 8.03 13.49 5.58
N GLU A 101 7.03 13.86 6.40
CA GLU A 101 5.98 14.83 6.05
C GLU A 101 6.59 16.14 5.52
N LYS A 102 7.55 16.72 6.24
CA LYS A 102 8.23 17.97 5.82
C LYS A 102 8.89 17.87 4.44
N TYR A 103 9.42 16.70 4.08
CA TYR A 103 10.06 16.47 2.78
C TYR A 103 8.99 16.38 1.69
N THR A 104 7.87 15.74 2.01
CA THR A 104 6.69 15.66 1.15
C THR A 104 6.16 17.06 0.83
N TYR A 105 6.03 17.92 1.85
CA TYR A 105 5.65 19.33 1.68
C TYR A 105 6.63 20.10 0.78
N GLN A 106 7.94 19.93 1.00
CA GLN A 106 8.98 20.60 0.20
C GLN A 106 8.95 20.16 -1.26
N VAL A 107 8.84 18.86 -1.52
CA VAL A 107 8.73 18.33 -2.89
C VAL A 107 7.43 18.79 -3.53
N HIS A 108 6.30 18.71 -2.83
CA HIS A 108 5.00 19.17 -3.32
C HIS A 108 5.04 20.65 -3.74
N SER A 109 5.59 21.51 -2.87
CA SER A 109 5.76 22.94 -3.13
C SER A 109 6.67 23.23 -4.32
N ALA A 110 7.64 22.35 -4.60
CA ALA A 110 8.55 22.45 -5.73
C ALA A 110 8.03 21.78 -7.01
N LEU A 111 6.91 21.04 -6.97
CA LEU A 111 6.34 20.34 -8.14
C LEU A 111 6.11 21.26 -9.34
N PRO A 112 5.59 22.50 -9.20
CA PRO A 112 5.42 23.38 -10.36
C PRO A 112 6.74 23.69 -11.07
N MET A 113 7.82 23.87 -10.31
CA MET A 113 9.16 24.10 -10.85
C MET A 113 9.69 22.84 -11.54
N PHE A 114 9.57 21.67 -10.90
CA PHE A 114 9.99 20.40 -11.51
C PHE A 114 9.23 20.12 -12.81
N LEU A 115 7.91 20.33 -12.83
CA LEU A 115 7.09 20.16 -14.03
C LEU A 115 7.49 21.12 -15.15
N SER A 116 7.84 22.37 -14.84
CA SER A 116 8.38 23.31 -15.83
C SER A 116 9.67 22.80 -16.46
N ASN A 117 10.58 22.25 -15.65
CA ASN A 117 11.83 21.68 -16.14
C ASN A 117 11.58 20.40 -16.97
N PHE A 118 10.67 19.54 -16.53
CA PHE A 118 10.29 18.34 -17.28
C PHE A 118 9.62 18.68 -18.63
N ASN A 119 8.85 19.76 -18.72
CA ASN A 119 8.27 20.21 -19.98
C ASN A 119 9.32 20.59 -21.04
N GLN A 120 10.52 20.98 -20.61
CA GLN A 120 11.63 21.34 -21.49
C GLN A 120 12.46 20.11 -21.92
N ASP A 121 12.49 19.07 -21.09
CA ASP A 121 13.18 17.80 -21.38
C ASP A 121 12.26 16.80 -22.09
N GLN A 122 12.61 16.43 -23.33
CA GLN A 122 11.85 15.50 -24.17
C GLN A 122 12.20 14.02 -23.92
N SER A 123 13.01 13.71 -22.90
CA SER A 123 13.31 12.34 -22.50
C SER A 123 12.05 11.56 -22.10
N GLU A 124 12.07 10.23 -22.28
CA GLU A 124 10.95 9.36 -21.90
C GLU A 124 10.75 9.34 -20.39
N GLU A 125 11.83 9.48 -19.62
CA GLU A 125 11.82 9.63 -18.17
C GLU A 125 11.12 10.92 -17.75
N SER A 126 11.43 12.04 -18.40
CA SER A 126 10.80 13.33 -18.13
C SER A 126 9.30 13.32 -18.43
N LYS A 127 8.89 12.78 -19.59
CA LYS A 127 7.46 12.59 -19.92
C LYS A 127 6.73 11.71 -18.91
N PHE A 128 7.39 10.68 -18.39
CA PHE A 128 6.83 9.83 -17.36
C PHE A 128 6.64 10.56 -16.04
N LEU A 129 7.69 11.26 -15.56
CA LEU A 129 7.62 12.04 -14.32
C LEU A 129 6.56 13.15 -14.45
N GLN A 130 6.48 13.80 -15.61
CA GLN A 130 5.44 14.77 -15.92
C GLN A 130 4.04 14.15 -15.83
N LYS A 131 3.81 13.00 -16.46
CA LYS A 131 2.53 12.28 -16.40
C LYS A 131 2.14 11.97 -14.95
N ILE A 132 3.10 11.54 -14.15
CA ILE A 132 2.89 11.20 -12.74
C ILE A 132 2.58 12.43 -11.88
N PHE A 133 3.44 13.44 -11.94
CA PHE A 133 3.35 14.60 -11.06
C PHE A 133 2.29 15.60 -11.50
N SER A 134 1.84 15.56 -12.75
CA SER A 134 0.78 16.46 -13.25
C SER A 134 -0.56 16.29 -12.53
N GLY A 135 -0.86 15.11 -12.00
CA GLY A 135 -2.05 14.87 -11.17
C GLY A 135 -1.92 15.58 -9.82
N LEU A 136 -0.87 15.25 -9.09
CA LEU A 136 -0.58 15.82 -7.77
C LEU A 136 -0.40 17.34 -7.77
N ALA A 137 0.21 17.89 -8.82
CA ALA A 137 0.43 19.33 -8.90
C ALA A 137 -0.88 20.13 -9.00
N LYS A 138 -2.00 19.48 -9.36
CA LYS A 138 -3.34 20.09 -9.33
C LYS A 138 -3.94 20.06 -7.93
N GLU A 139 -3.48 19.16 -7.07
CA GLU A 139 -3.94 19.05 -5.69
C GLU A 139 -3.18 20.05 -4.81
N LYS A 140 -3.90 20.72 -3.92
CA LYS A 140 -3.29 21.60 -2.92
C LYS A 140 -2.81 20.76 -1.74
N TYR A 141 -1.60 21.02 -1.26
CA TYR A 141 -1.15 20.48 0.02
C TYR A 141 -2.03 21.04 1.15
N ARG A 142 -2.82 20.17 1.78
CA ARG A 142 -3.86 20.57 2.74
C ARG A 142 -3.62 20.08 4.18
N PHE A 143 -2.57 19.32 4.39
CA PHE A 143 -2.29 18.68 5.67
C PHE A 143 -1.70 19.69 6.65
N GLN A 144 -2.25 19.74 7.86
CA GLN A 144 -1.78 20.59 8.95
C GLN A 144 -0.92 19.81 9.94
N SER A 145 -1.01 18.49 9.90
CA SER A 145 -0.23 17.57 10.71
C SER A 145 0.23 16.34 9.92
N ASP A 146 1.21 15.64 10.46
CA ASP A 146 1.62 14.29 10.07
C ASP A 146 0.45 13.29 10.18
N GLN A 147 -0.38 13.43 11.21
CA GLN A 147 -1.61 12.66 11.36
C GLN A 147 -2.55 12.85 10.16
N ASP A 148 -2.83 14.08 9.74
CA ASP A 148 -3.75 14.36 8.62
C ASP A 148 -3.27 13.68 7.33
N LEU A 149 -1.96 13.73 7.07
CA LEU A 149 -1.34 13.07 5.90
C LEU A 149 -1.49 11.55 5.99
N PHE A 150 -1.24 10.97 7.16
CA PHE A 150 -1.34 9.53 7.35
C PHE A 150 -2.79 9.02 7.23
N GLU A 151 -3.75 9.75 7.80
CA GLU A 151 -5.17 9.43 7.67
C GLU A 151 -5.62 9.43 6.20
N GLN A 152 -5.22 10.44 5.44
CA GLN A 152 -5.50 10.50 4.01
C GLN A 152 -4.89 9.31 3.25
N ILE A 153 -3.66 8.93 3.59
CA ILE A 153 -3.00 7.76 3.00
C ILE A 153 -3.78 6.47 3.30
N LEU A 154 -4.25 6.28 4.53
CA LEU A 154 -5.05 5.11 4.91
C LEU A 154 -6.37 5.05 4.14
N ILE A 155 -7.06 6.18 4.02
CA ILE A 155 -8.30 6.32 3.25
C ILE A 155 -8.02 5.95 1.78
N GLU A 156 -7.03 6.57 1.15
CA GLU A 156 -6.68 6.30 -0.25
C GLU A 156 -6.34 4.84 -0.48
N ASP A 157 -5.48 4.24 0.35
CA ASP A 157 -5.07 2.85 0.18
C ASP A 157 -6.25 1.88 0.27
N THR A 158 -7.16 2.11 1.22
CA THR A 158 -8.26 1.16 1.47
C THR A 158 -9.41 1.38 0.49
N ASP A 159 -9.74 2.63 0.18
CA ASP A 159 -10.78 2.98 -0.79
C ASP A 159 -10.34 2.59 -2.20
N LEU A 160 -9.06 2.73 -2.56
CA LEU A 160 -8.54 2.25 -3.86
C LEU A 160 -8.69 0.73 -4.01
N VAL A 161 -8.48 -0.04 -2.94
CA VAL A 161 -8.70 -1.50 -2.97
C VAL A 161 -10.18 -1.81 -3.22
N PHE A 162 -11.10 -1.08 -2.59
CA PHE A 162 -12.53 -1.28 -2.85
C PHE A 162 -12.92 -0.81 -4.26
N MET A 163 -12.38 0.31 -4.76
CA MET A 163 -12.67 0.85 -6.09
C MET A 163 -12.43 -0.15 -7.22
N GLU A 164 -11.52 -1.13 -7.05
CA GLU A 164 -11.33 -2.20 -8.04
C GLU A 164 -12.62 -2.99 -8.33
N CYS A 165 -13.50 -3.15 -7.32
CA CYS A 165 -14.78 -3.85 -7.47
C CYS A 165 -15.87 -3.02 -8.17
N LEU A 166 -15.69 -1.70 -8.22
CA LEU A 166 -16.65 -0.77 -8.84
C LEU A 166 -16.37 -0.57 -10.33
N THR A 167 -15.22 -1.01 -10.82
CA THR A 167 -14.91 -0.93 -12.25
C THR A 167 -15.68 -1.98 -13.05
N ASP A 168 -16.10 -1.61 -14.26
CA ASP A 168 -16.77 -2.53 -15.21
C ASP A 168 -15.91 -3.78 -15.49
N TYR A 169 -14.58 -3.60 -15.44
CA TYR A 169 -13.61 -4.65 -15.66
C TYR A 169 -12.29 -4.39 -14.92
N SER A 170 -11.90 -5.32 -14.05
CA SER A 170 -10.56 -5.35 -13.42
C SER A 170 -10.02 -6.78 -13.32
N VAL A 171 -8.70 -6.95 -13.44
CA VAL A 171 -8.03 -8.27 -13.33
C VAL A 171 -6.84 -8.18 -12.40
N ALA A 172 -6.87 -8.97 -11.33
CA ALA A 172 -5.73 -9.15 -10.43
C ALA A 172 -4.92 -10.40 -10.84
N SER A 173 -3.64 -10.22 -11.19
CA SER A 173 -2.78 -11.32 -11.68
C SER A 173 -1.59 -11.56 -10.74
N ILE A 174 -1.58 -12.71 -10.06
CA ILE A 174 -0.52 -13.11 -9.12
C ILE A 174 0.90 -13.12 -9.76
N PRO A 175 1.12 -13.68 -10.97
CA PRO A 175 2.45 -13.69 -11.60
C PRO A 175 3.00 -12.28 -11.85
N LYS A 176 2.16 -11.36 -12.35
CA LYS A 176 2.51 -9.94 -12.53
C LYS A 176 2.89 -9.29 -11.20
N SER A 177 2.07 -9.45 -10.16
CA SER A 177 2.36 -8.89 -8.82
C SER A 177 3.66 -9.42 -8.23
N LYS A 178 4.01 -10.69 -8.47
CA LYS A 178 5.32 -11.25 -8.05
C LYS A 178 6.51 -10.62 -8.77
N LYS A 179 6.37 -10.33 -10.06
CA LYS A 179 7.44 -9.68 -10.83
C LYS A 179 7.72 -8.28 -10.26
N VAL A 180 6.66 -7.57 -9.91
CA VAL A 180 6.71 -6.23 -9.31
C VAL A 180 7.34 -6.29 -7.93
N LEU A 181 6.94 -7.25 -7.11
CA LEU A 181 7.54 -7.46 -5.80
C LEU A 181 9.06 -7.63 -5.90
N LYS A 182 9.54 -8.48 -6.83
CA LYS A 182 10.98 -8.65 -7.05
C LYS A 182 11.68 -7.36 -7.46
N THR A 183 11.05 -6.53 -8.27
CA THR A 183 11.59 -5.22 -8.66
C THR A 183 11.64 -4.28 -7.45
N VAL A 184 10.61 -4.24 -6.60
CA VAL A 184 10.62 -3.46 -5.35
C VAL A 184 11.69 -3.96 -4.39
N GLU A 185 11.83 -5.27 -4.20
CA GLU A 185 12.88 -5.86 -3.35
C GLU A 185 14.28 -5.44 -3.81
N LYS A 186 14.53 -5.45 -5.12
CA LYS A 186 15.81 -5.00 -5.69
C LYS A 186 16.03 -3.50 -5.52
N LEU A 187 15.02 -2.69 -5.83
CA LEU A 187 15.15 -1.23 -5.92
C LEU A 187 15.01 -0.50 -4.57
N CYS A 188 14.35 -1.11 -3.58
CA CYS A 188 13.98 -0.44 -2.33
C CYS A 188 14.51 -1.15 -1.08
N ILE A 189 14.65 -2.48 -1.10
CA ILE A 189 15.10 -3.25 0.08
C ILE A 189 16.60 -3.54 0.01
N ASN A 190 17.05 -4.04 -1.14
CA ASN A 190 18.46 -4.34 -1.40
C ASN A 190 19.21 -3.10 -1.93
N TYR A 191 18.55 -1.94 -1.92
CA TYR A 191 19.14 -0.69 -2.36
C TYR A 191 20.22 -0.25 -1.39
N ASN A 192 21.48 -0.36 -1.82
CA ASN A 192 22.59 0.27 -1.15
C ASN A 192 22.97 1.54 -1.93
N PRO A 193 22.67 2.75 -1.42
CA PRO A 193 23.01 4.00 -2.10
C PRO A 193 24.52 4.16 -2.34
N ARG A 194 25.38 3.38 -1.66
CA ARG A 194 26.85 3.38 -1.84
C ARG A 194 27.34 2.42 -2.94
N HIS A 195 26.48 1.56 -3.49
CA HIS A 195 26.84 0.57 -4.51
C HIS A 195 25.95 0.68 -5.75
N LEU A 196 25.69 1.91 -6.21
CA LEU A 196 24.96 2.20 -7.43
C LEU A 196 25.70 1.66 -8.66
N ASN A 197 25.30 0.48 -9.14
CA ASN A 197 25.68 0.00 -10.46
C ASN A 197 24.72 0.62 -11.51
N LEU A 198 25.08 1.82 -12.00
CA LEU A 198 24.22 2.69 -12.81
C LEU A 198 23.54 2.01 -14.02
N ILE A 199 24.14 0.97 -14.59
CA ILE A 199 23.63 0.30 -15.80
C ILE A 199 22.45 -0.63 -15.47
N GLU A 200 22.58 -1.46 -14.42
CA GLU A 200 21.50 -2.34 -13.96
C GLU A 200 20.32 -1.53 -13.41
N SER A 201 20.63 -0.44 -12.70
CA SER A 201 19.62 0.49 -12.17
C SER A 201 18.76 1.11 -13.28
N LYS A 202 19.35 1.44 -14.45
CA LYS A 202 18.60 2.01 -15.59
C LYS A 202 17.63 1.01 -16.23
N LEU A 203 18.04 -0.25 -16.39
CA LEU A 203 17.16 -1.27 -16.98
C LEU A 203 16.01 -1.63 -16.02
N GLU A 204 16.30 -1.79 -14.74
CA GLU A 204 15.28 -2.04 -13.71
C GLU A 204 14.35 -0.84 -13.54
N LEU A 205 14.88 0.38 -13.57
CA LEU A 205 14.08 1.60 -13.62
C LEU A 205 13.15 1.57 -14.84
N LYS A 206 13.66 1.36 -16.06
CA LYS A 206 12.84 1.28 -17.28
C LYS A 206 11.72 0.22 -17.16
N ASN A 207 12.01 -0.94 -16.58
CA ASN A 207 11.01 -1.98 -16.33
C ASN A 207 9.94 -1.54 -15.32
N PHE A 208 10.35 -0.85 -14.26
CA PHE A 208 9.45 -0.27 -13.26
C PHE A 208 8.58 0.86 -13.83
N LEU A 209 9.18 1.77 -14.62
CA LEU A 209 8.47 2.84 -15.32
C LEU A 209 7.44 2.27 -16.29
N HIS A 210 7.83 1.28 -17.09
CA HIS A 210 6.92 0.57 -17.99
C HIS A 210 5.78 -0.07 -17.21
N TYR A 211 6.07 -0.73 -16.09
CA TYR A 211 5.04 -1.32 -15.23
C TYR A 211 4.05 -0.27 -14.71
N ILE A 212 4.52 0.83 -14.10
CA ILE A 212 3.65 1.91 -13.60
C ILE A 212 2.78 2.46 -14.74
N SER A 213 3.36 2.68 -15.92
CA SER A 213 2.65 3.21 -17.08
C SER A 213 1.53 2.28 -17.56
N VAL A 214 1.77 0.97 -17.56
CA VAL A 214 0.83 -0.07 -17.98
C VAL A 214 -0.28 -0.27 -16.96
N GLN A 215 0.05 -0.20 -15.67
CA GLN A 215 -0.94 -0.34 -14.59
C GLN A 215 -1.81 0.89 -14.39
N LYS A 216 -1.54 1.99 -15.11
CA LYS A 216 -2.22 3.28 -14.92
C LYS A 216 -2.23 3.72 -13.46
N ILE A 217 -1.18 3.39 -12.69
CA ILE A 217 -1.10 3.74 -11.27
C ILE A 217 -1.15 5.26 -11.20
N LYS A 218 -2.25 5.77 -10.66
CA LYS A 218 -2.37 7.18 -10.27
C LYS A 218 -1.52 7.34 -9.01
N TYR A 219 -0.84 8.46 -8.94
CA TYR A 219 0.08 8.74 -7.86
C TYR A 219 -0.71 9.27 -6.65
N SER A 220 -0.54 8.64 -5.49
CA SER A 220 -1.18 8.99 -4.22
C SER A 220 -0.25 9.80 -3.32
N TRP A 221 -0.77 10.31 -2.20
CA TRP A 221 0.07 10.96 -1.18
C TRP A 221 1.11 10.02 -0.58
N LYS A 222 0.83 8.71 -0.53
CA LYS A 222 1.77 7.70 -0.07
C LYS A 222 2.97 7.59 -1.01
N GLU A 223 2.74 7.53 -2.33
CA GLU A 223 3.85 7.47 -3.27
C GLU A 223 4.67 8.77 -3.24
N LEU A 224 4.03 9.94 -3.05
CA LEU A 224 4.75 11.21 -2.90
C LEU A 224 5.65 11.22 -1.68
N LEU A 225 5.13 10.76 -0.55
CA LEU A 225 5.90 10.63 0.69
C LEU A 225 7.12 9.74 0.47
N LEU A 226 6.92 8.53 -0.04
CA LEU A 226 8.02 7.57 -0.25
C LEU A 226 9.07 8.10 -1.22
N PHE A 227 8.64 8.73 -2.32
CA PHE A 227 9.54 9.38 -3.27
C PHE A 227 10.33 10.52 -2.64
N SER A 228 9.64 11.41 -1.92
CA SER A 228 10.25 12.57 -1.27
C SER A 228 11.32 12.11 -0.26
N CYS A 229 10.98 11.12 0.58
CA CYS A 229 11.93 10.54 1.51
C CYS A 229 13.15 9.94 0.81
N ALA A 230 12.96 9.21 -0.30
CA ALA A 230 14.07 8.63 -1.06
C ALA A 230 15.01 9.70 -1.65
N VAL A 231 14.46 10.77 -2.21
CA VAL A 231 15.26 11.90 -2.76
C VAL A 231 16.10 12.55 -1.67
N PHE A 232 15.52 12.84 -0.51
CA PHE A 232 16.22 13.52 0.58
C PHE A 232 17.27 12.63 1.28
N ILE A 233 17.05 11.32 1.38
CA ILE A 233 18.07 10.37 1.85
C ILE A 233 19.31 10.39 0.93
N ILE A 234 19.09 10.46 -0.38
CA ILE A 234 20.19 10.50 -1.36
C ILE A 234 20.91 11.85 -1.33
N ALA A 235 20.16 12.96 -1.20
CA ALA A 235 20.71 14.31 -1.27
C ALA A 235 21.49 14.71 0.00
N GLU A 236 21.11 14.22 1.18
CA GLU A 236 21.71 14.63 2.46
C GLU A 236 22.08 13.43 3.33
N SER A 237 23.38 13.21 3.58
CA SER A 237 23.85 12.17 4.51
C SER A 237 23.88 12.69 5.95
N SER A 238 22.71 12.79 6.60
CA SER A 238 22.59 13.17 8.01
C SER A 238 22.07 12.01 8.88
N THR A 239 22.34 12.05 10.20
CA THR A 239 21.83 11.05 11.16
C THR A 239 20.30 10.95 11.17
N LYS A 240 19.58 12.04 10.89
CA LYS A 240 18.12 12.03 10.73
C LYS A 240 17.69 11.23 9.50
N ASN A 241 18.46 11.32 8.42
CA ASN A 241 18.20 10.58 7.20
C ASN A 241 18.57 9.09 7.34
N GLN A 242 19.50 8.75 8.24
CA GLN A 242 19.75 7.35 8.61
C GLN A 242 18.52 6.72 9.28
N LEU A 243 17.93 7.37 10.28
CA LEU A 243 16.72 6.85 10.94
C LEU A 243 15.55 6.68 9.95
N LEU A 244 15.34 7.67 9.08
CA LEU A 244 14.32 7.59 8.02
C LEU A 244 14.62 6.45 7.03
N SER A 245 15.88 6.27 6.64
CA SER A 245 16.31 5.17 5.76
C SER A 245 16.04 3.80 6.39
N ASP A 246 16.36 3.64 7.67
CA ASP A 246 16.12 2.40 8.41
C ASP A 246 14.61 2.10 8.45
N LYS A 247 13.77 3.12 8.70
CA LYS A 247 12.30 2.99 8.72
C LYS A 247 11.67 2.68 7.37
N LEU A 248 12.16 3.29 6.29
CA LEU A 248 11.73 2.92 4.94
C LEU A 248 12.10 1.47 4.62
N THR A 249 13.30 1.03 5.01
CA THR A 249 13.76 -0.35 4.78
C THR A 249 12.88 -1.34 5.55
N GLU A 250 12.59 -1.06 6.82
CA GLU A 250 11.65 -1.84 7.63
C GLU A 250 10.25 -1.89 6.99
N TYR A 251 9.75 -0.75 6.50
CA TYR A 251 8.45 -0.65 5.82
C TYR A 251 8.39 -1.51 4.56
N TYR A 252 9.39 -1.41 3.67
CA TYR A 252 9.43 -2.21 2.44
C TYR A 252 9.57 -3.71 2.72
N ASN A 253 10.40 -4.10 3.70
CA ASN A 253 10.50 -5.50 4.14
C ASN A 253 9.15 -6.04 4.62
N THR A 254 8.47 -5.30 5.50
CA THR A 254 7.17 -5.67 6.05
C THR A 254 6.10 -5.77 4.96
N THR A 255 6.17 -4.90 3.95
CA THR A 255 5.28 -4.91 2.79
C THR A 255 5.55 -6.11 1.87
N SER A 256 6.81 -6.49 1.65
CA SER A 256 7.15 -7.72 0.90
C SER A 256 6.61 -8.98 1.59
N GLU A 257 6.78 -9.06 2.91
CA GLU A 257 6.23 -10.15 3.73
C GLU A 257 4.70 -10.22 3.60
N LEU A 258 4.00 -9.08 3.67
CA LEU A 258 2.54 -9.02 3.51
C LEU A 258 2.08 -9.52 2.14
N ILE A 259 2.74 -9.10 1.06
CA ILE A 259 2.44 -9.55 -0.30
C ILE A 259 2.66 -11.07 -0.41
N THR A 260 3.73 -11.60 0.19
CA THR A 260 4.02 -13.04 0.22
C THR A 260 2.97 -13.84 1.00
N LEU A 261 2.52 -13.32 2.15
CA LEU A 261 1.41 -13.90 2.92
C LEU A 261 0.13 -13.92 2.09
N SER A 262 -0.18 -12.83 1.39
CA SER A 262 -1.35 -12.72 0.51
C SER A 262 -1.32 -13.77 -0.60
N PHE A 263 -0.21 -13.94 -1.30
CA PHE A 263 -0.06 -15.01 -2.31
C PHE A 263 -0.23 -16.41 -1.72
N THR A 264 0.20 -16.62 -0.48
CA THR A 264 0.03 -17.91 0.21
C THR A 264 -1.43 -18.18 0.55
N ALA A 265 -2.17 -17.15 0.98
CA ALA A 265 -3.61 -17.24 1.24
C ALA A 265 -4.40 -17.53 -0.04
N PHE A 266 -4.08 -16.85 -1.15
CA PHE A 266 -4.68 -17.11 -2.47
C PHE A 266 -4.45 -18.56 -2.95
N ARG A 267 -3.26 -19.13 -2.70
CA ARG A 267 -2.96 -20.52 -3.07
C ARG A 267 -3.76 -21.58 -2.31
N LYS A 268 -4.18 -21.28 -1.07
CA LYS A 268 -4.87 -22.25 -0.20
C LYS A 268 -6.39 -22.21 -0.30
N ARG A 269 -6.99 -21.13 -0.81
CA ARG A 269 -8.45 -20.96 -0.86
C ARG A 269 -9.01 -21.28 -2.25
N LYS A 270 -10.00 -22.18 -2.26
CA LYS A 270 -10.97 -22.46 -3.34
C LYS A 270 -10.43 -23.13 -4.60
N SER A 271 -10.22 -24.43 -4.51
CA SER A 271 -10.69 -25.27 -5.61
C SER A 271 -11.16 -26.63 -5.12
N GLN A 272 -12.45 -26.90 -5.31
CA GLN A 272 -13.04 -28.25 -5.23
C GLN A 272 -12.37 -29.24 -6.20
N ASN A 273 -11.68 -28.73 -7.24
CA ASN A 273 -11.06 -29.52 -8.32
C ASN A 273 -9.51 -29.55 -8.26
N GLY A 274 -8.89 -29.15 -7.14
CA GLY A 274 -7.43 -28.95 -7.04
C GLY A 274 -6.77 -27.87 -7.93
N LYS A 275 -7.51 -27.11 -8.74
CA LYS A 275 -7.05 -26.00 -9.60
C LYS A 275 -6.84 -24.69 -8.83
N LYS A 276 -5.60 -24.21 -8.74
CA LYS A 276 -5.26 -23.00 -7.96
C LYS A 276 -5.83 -21.75 -8.64
N PRO A 277 -6.61 -20.90 -7.96
CA PRO A 277 -7.00 -19.62 -8.53
C PRO A 277 -5.75 -18.77 -8.76
N ASN A 278 -5.47 -18.44 -10.01
CA ASN A 278 -4.30 -17.66 -10.42
C ASN A 278 -4.63 -16.17 -10.58
N SER A 279 -5.92 -15.85 -10.67
CA SER A 279 -6.46 -14.51 -10.80
C SER A 279 -7.93 -14.47 -10.36
N TYR A 280 -8.43 -13.27 -10.11
CA TYR A 280 -9.86 -12.99 -10.08
C TYR A 280 -10.11 -11.75 -10.94
N GLN A 281 -11.36 -11.57 -11.33
CA GLN A 281 -11.82 -10.38 -12.03
C GLN A 281 -13.13 -9.88 -11.47
N TRP A 282 -13.36 -8.58 -11.62
CA TRP A 282 -14.68 -7.99 -11.49
C TRP A 282 -15.26 -7.74 -12.88
N ILE A 283 -16.50 -8.14 -13.12
CA ILE A 283 -17.27 -7.78 -14.32
C ILE A 283 -18.61 -7.25 -13.88
N ASN A 284 -18.89 -5.98 -14.21
CA ASN A 284 -20.16 -5.31 -13.88
C ASN A 284 -20.58 -5.52 -12.41
N GLY A 285 -19.63 -5.42 -11.48
CA GLY A 285 -19.87 -5.59 -10.05
C GLY A 285 -20.01 -7.04 -9.55
N GLU A 286 -19.80 -8.06 -10.39
CA GLU A 286 -19.75 -9.47 -9.97
C GLU A 286 -18.30 -9.98 -9.92
N ARG A 287 -17.95 -10.77 -8.90
CA ARG A 287 -16.58 -11.32 -8.75
C ARG A 287 -16.45 -12.72 -9.35
N LEU A 288 -15.66 -12.83 -10.41
CA LEU A 288 -15.40 -14.10 -11.10
C LEU A 288 -13.97 -14.60 -10.81
N SER A 289 -13.84 -15.88 -10.46
CA SER A 289 -12.53 -16.49 -10.20
C SER A 289 -11.93 -17.11 -11.48
N GLY A 290 -10.67 -16.82 -11.76
CA GLY A 290 -9.94 -17.38 -12.89
C GLY A 290 -9.21 -18.66 -12.50
N CYS A 291 -9.49 -19.76 -13.20
CA CYS A 291 -8.86 -21.06 -12.91
C CYS A 291 -7.45 -21.23 -13.54
N GLU A 292 -7.08 -20.49 -14.59
CA GLU A 292 -5.85 -20.69 -15.39
C GLU A 292 -5.27 -19.35 -15.93
N GLU A 293 -3.97 -19.31 -16.27
CA GLU A 293 -3.35 -18.15 -16.95
C GLU A 293 -4.01 -17.95 -18.32
N GLY A 294 -4.70 -16.81 -18.51
CA GLY A 294 -5.41 -16.50 -19.76
C GLY A 294 -6.74 -17.25 -19.97
N GLY A 295 -7.28 -17.89 -18.92
CA GLY A 295 -8.50 -18.70 -19.02
C GLY A 295 -9.82 -17.91 -18.93
N THR A 296 -10.89 -18.51 -19.47
CA THR A 296 -12.27 -18.02 -19.38
C THR A 296 -12.73 -17.98 -17.93
N TYR A 297 -13.06 -16.79 -17.45
CA TYR A 297 -13.68 -16.61 -16.15
C TYR A 297 -15.13 -17.08 -16.20
N ARG A 298 -15.54 -17.87 -15.20
CA ARG A 298 -16.89 -18.44 -15.15
C ARG A 298 -17.52 -18.07 -13.82
N LYS A 299 -18.85 -17.92 -13.83
CA LYS A 299 -19.62 -17.97 -12.58
C LYS A 299 -19.36 -19.34 -11.92
N PRO A 300 -19.13 -19.39 -10.60
CA PRO A 300 -18.99 -20.65 -9.89
C PRO A 300 -20.19 -21.57 -10.10
#